data_AF-A0AAE1GMA6-F1
#
_entry.id   AF-A0AAE1GMA6-F1
#
_cell.length_a   1.000
_cell.length_b   1.000
_cell.length_c   1.000
_cell.angle_alpha   90.00
_cell.angle_beta   90.00
_cell.angle_gamma   90.00
#
_symmetry.space_group_name_H-M   'P 1'
#
loop_
_entity.id
_entity.type
_entity.pdbx_description
1 polymer ?
#
loop_
_entity_poly.entity_id
_entity_poly.type
_entity_poly.pdbx_seq_one_letter_code
_entity_poly.pdbx_strand_id
1 'polypeptide(L)'
;MGTVTVSECYIVLHCYIMRRYLLYIGYCGTRLRGIQKQDIRSEEELCSIQGVFEKGLIHHFPNLHGPIVFSSRTDRGVHAVCNTAHVDLYRENGHFEPEIVTNSLNHYFKKFGHDIRVHSTQIVGPDFHSRYLATTRTYLYRLAVTPILHYNNNNNNNNNTNNVNNINSNNNNNKNYSNNFNNINNNVNSNNNYNNSNNYNNNKRNNNNNNKRNSKYHLEKFLPAAEHNKLHLIRGPFDVERVLSVCQLLKGTHDLKSFGSAKSRSNKPVSTIRTISQISVTPGRPLLDPRHEPLYQHLKLWDINITANGFLYKQVRRTVGILVRVGEGCIGCTTRRSVPHQRTLPTQHPNRRGTSLPTSTPLMTKPPQKMNLADQLKRGKSKLRHTQMEVKTPDGITTTQELMPDGTTKTVSDTTATPGIGYVVDLKPDLRYCLVLPGVMLGSQDVAHDLDILTHNKVTHIINVATGVMNLFEEKFIYKTFESYDIPTHRIIDIFDECCEIIHTATSTGGCVLVHCNAGVSRSTTIIAAFLIKHHNMNPSEAITFIKEKRPFVKPNSGFMEQLIEYHARLTQG
;
A
#
# COMPACT_ATOMS: atom_id res chain seq x y z
N MET A 1 67.23 -38.69 24.27
CA MET A 1 65.87 -38.45 23.72
C MET A 1 65.06 -37.72 24.78
N GLY A 2 64.64 -36.49 24.53
CA GLY A 2 63.77 -35.74 25.45
C GLY A 2 62.31 -35.89 25.01
N THR A 3 61.46 -36.40 25.89
CA THR A 3 60.01 -36.53 25.64
C THR A 3 59.35 -35.16 25.78
N VAL A 4 58.86 -34.62 24.66
CA VAL A 4 58.03 -33.40 24.66
C VAL A 4 56.63 -33.78 25.15
N THR A 5 56.24 -33.26 26.32
CA THR A 5 54.86 -33.33 26.79
C THR A 5 54.02 -32.32 26.01
N VAL A 6 53.04 -32.82 25.24
CA VAL A 6 52.09 -31.96 24.53
C VAL A 6 51.10 -31.41 25.55
N SER A 7 51.15 -30.10 25.82
CA SER A 7 50.14 -29.43 26.63
C SER A 7 48.82 -29.37 25.86
N GLU A 8 47.75 -29.92 26.43
CA GLU A 8 46.40 -29.85 25.86
C GLU A 8 45.89 -28.40 25.85
N CYS A 9 46.07 -27.71 24.72
CA CYS A 9 45.36 -26.47 24.45
C CYS A 9 43.87 -26.78 24.22
N TYR A 10 43.07 -26.68 25.28
CA TYR A 10 41.62 -26.59 25.15
C TYR A 10 41.24 -25.35 24.34
N ILE A 11 40.96 -25.55 23.05
CA ILE A 11 40.35 -24.53 22.20
C ILE A 11 38.92 -24.33 22.70
N VAL A 12 38.70 -23.28 23.48
CA VAL A 12 37.36 -22.83 23.85
C VAL A 12 36.71 -22.27 22.58
N LEU A 13 36.01 -23.14 21.85
CA LEU A 13 35.17 -22.76 20.72
C LEU A 13 34.07 -21.80 21.21
N HIS A 14 34.26 -20.51 20.95
CA HIS A 14 33.27 -19.47 21.24
C HIS A 14 32.11 -19.60 20.24
N CYS A 15 31.20 -20.53 20.51
CA CYS A 15 30.06 -20.85 19.66
C CYS A 15 28.99 -19.75 19.74
N TYR A 16 29.20 -18.66 18.99
CA TYR A 16 28.21 -17.61 18.78
C TYR A 16 26.88 -18.18 18.24
N ILE A 17 25.86 -18.24 19.11
CA ILE A 17 24.52 -18.74 18.74
C ILE A 17 23.68 -17.57 18.23
N MET A 18 23.13 -17.71 17.03
CA MET A 18 22.11 -16.81 16.49
C MET A 18 20.73 -17.21 17.01
N ARG A 19 19.93 -16.24 17.45
CA ARG A 19 18.48 -16.43 17.66
C ARG A 19 17.69 -15.32 16.97
N ARG A 20 16.56 -15.72 16.38
CA ARG A 20 15.56 -14.80 15.82
C ARG A 20 14.54 -14.41 16.89
N TYR A 21 14.27 -13.12 16.97
CA TYR A 21 13.34 -12.51 17.90
C TYR A 21 12.18 -11.86 17.13
N LEU A 22 10.95 -12.10 17.56
CA LEU A 22 9.74 -11.40 17.11
C LEU A 22 9.36 -10.33 18.14
N LEU A 23 9.30 -9.08 17.69
CA LEU A 23 8.96 -7.91 18.50
C LEU A 23 7.54 -7.43 18.17
N TYR A 24 6.74 -7.13 19.19
CA TYR A 24 5.47 -6.40 19.07
C TYR A 24 5.69 -4.93 19.42
N ILE A 25 5.28 -4.01 18.54
CA ILE A 25 5.77 -2.63 18.53
C ILE A 25 4.60 -1.65 18.37
N GLY A 26 4.51 -0.64 19.25
CA GLY A 26 3.66 0.54 19.08
C GLY A 26 4.49 1.79 18.75
N TYR A 27 3.93 2.73 17.98
CA TYR A 27 4.56 4.03 17.73
C TYR A 27 3.58 5.14 17.33
N CYS A 28 3.93 6.38 17.68
CA CYS A 28 3.28 7.60 17.18
C CYS A 28 3.97 8.05 15.89
N GLY A 29 3.27 8.01 14.76
CA GLY A 29 3.83 8.30 13.44
C GLY A 29 4.11 9.78 13.18
N THR A 30 3.59 10.70 14.00
CA THR A 30 3.54 12.15 13.70
C THR A 30 4.90 12.77 13.42
N ARG A 31 5.92 12.46 14.25
CA ARG A 31 7.29 12.95 14.09
C ARG A 31 8.16 12.09 13.16
N LEU A 32 7.62 11.00 12.61
CA LEU A 32 8.36 9.97 11.88
C LEU A 32 7.98 9.95 10.39
N ARG A 33 8.97 9.74 9.51
CA ARG A 33 8.84 9.71 8.05
C ARG A 33 8.39 8.34 7.50
N GLY A 34 7.64 7.59 8.30
CA GLY A 34 7.16 6.24 7.98
C GLY A 34 8.14 5.15 8.43
N ILE A 35 7.84 3.90 8.09
CA ILE A 35 8.59 2.77 8.65
C ILE A 35 9.99 2.62 8.07
N GLN A 36 10.11 2.69 6.74
CA GLN A 36 11.29 2.25 6.02
C GLN A 36 12.32 3.39 5.91
N LYS A 37 13.60 3.06 6.02
CA LYS A 37 14.70 3.96 5.66
C LYS A 37 14.51 4.49 4.22
N GLN A 38 14.88 5.75 4.00
CA GLN A 38 14.96 6.41 2.69
C GLN A 38 16.43 6.80 2.44
N ASP A 39 16.77 7.19 1.21
CA ASP A 39 18.17 7.21 0.73
C ASP A 39 19.16 8.04 1.55
N ILE A 40 20.43 7.63 1.41
CA ILE A 40 21.56 7.91 2.28
C ILE A 40 21.97 9.40 2.25
N ARG A 41 21.50 10.18 3.23
CA ARG A 41 22.17 11.41 3.71
C ARG A 41 22.12 11.44 5.24
N SER A 42 23.27 11.71 5.85
CA SER A 42 23.75 11.16 7.13
C SER A 42 22.94 11.48 8.40
N GLU A 43 22.02 12.43 8.37
CA GLU A 43 21.24 12.84 9.56
C GLU A 43 19.73 12.51 9.46
N GLU A 44 19.16 12.32 8.27
CA GLU A 44 17.73 12.03 8.14
C GLU A 44 17.35 10.57 8.47
N GLU A 45 18.30 9.66 8.64
CA GLU A 45 18.03 8.24 8.92
C GLU A 45 17.17 8.02 10.19
N LEU A 46 17.42 8.83 11.23
CA LEU A 46 16.71 8.81 12.52
C LEU A 46 15.24 9.28 12.41
N CYS A 47 14.83 9.81 11.27
CA CYS A 47 13.43 10.11 11.02
C CYS A 47 12.59 8.86 10.66
N SER A 48 13.21 7.71 10.38
CA SER A 48 12.50 6.46 10.06
C SER A 48 12.41 5.54 11.27
N ILE A 49 11.30 4.80 11.42
CA ILE A 49 11.14 3.83 12.52
C ILE A 49 12.23 2.75 12.44
N GLN A 50 12.52 2.25 11.24
CA GLN A 50 13.61 1.30 11.01
C GLN A 50 14.97 1.84 11.45
N GLY A 51 15.31 3.10 11.12
CA GLY A 51 16.56 3.72 11.56
C GLY A 51 16.66 3.87 13.06
N VAL A 52 15.59 4.27 13.74
CA VAL A 52 15.56 4.36 15.21
C VAL A 52 15.73 2.98 15.86
N PHE A 53 15.06 1.93 15.33
CA PHE A 53 15.24 0.56 15.81
C PHE A 53 16.66 0.04 15.58
N GLU A 54 17.22 0.20 14.38
CA GLU A 54 18.57 -0.30 14.07
C GLU A 54 19.64 0.38 14.93
N LYS A 55 19.56 1.70 15.18
CA LYS A 55 20.49 2.36 16.12
C LYS A 55 20.30 1.90 17.57
N GLY A 56 19.07 1.69 18.02
CA GLY A 56 18.79 1.15 19.36
C GLY A 56 19.25 -0.30 19.55
N LEU A 57 19.14 -1.12 18.49
CA LEU A 57 19.66 -2.49 18.46
C LEU A 57 21.19 -2.48 18.53
N ILE A 58 21.88 -1.75 17.66
CA ILE A 58 23.34 -1.66 17.64
C ILE A 58 23.90 -1.14 18.98
N HIS A 59 23.19 -0.20 19.64
CA HIS A 59 23.61 0.36 20.93
C HIS A 59 23.63 -0.64 22.09
N HIS A 60 22.75 -1.65 22.08
CA HIS A 60 22.62 -2.64 23.16
C HIS A 60 23.07 -4.05 22.77
N PHE A 61 23.12 -4.36 21.47
CA PHE A 61 23.40 -5.67 20.90
C PHE A 61 24.39 -5.49 19.73
N PRO A 62 25.70 -5.38 20.01
CA PRO A 62 26.69 -5.04 18.97
C PRO A 62 26.76 -6.09 17.86
N ASN A 63 26.46 -7.36 18.17
CA ASN A 63 26.43 -8.47 17.22
C ASN A 63 25.04 -8.63 16.56
N LEU A 64 24.52 -7.54 16.00
CA LEU A 64 23.26 -7.50 15.24
C LEU A 64 23.45 -8.13 13.85
N HIS A 65 22.60 -9.08 13.47
CA HIS A 65 22.64 -9.71 12.16
C HIS A 65 21.56 -9.16 11.22
N GLY A 66 22.00 -8.38 10.23
CA GLY A 66 21.13 -7.82 9.21
C GLY A 66 20.14 -6.75 9.70
N PRO A 67 19.27 -6.24 8.81
CA PRO A 67 18.29 -5.21 9.14
C PRO A 67 17.07 -5.80 9.86
N ILE A 68 16.44 -5.00 10.72
CA ILE A 68 15.15 -5.34 11.32
C ILE A 68 14.03 -5.39 10.25
N VAL A 69 13.25 -6.47 10.22
CA VAL A 69 12.24 -6.70 9.18
C VAL A 69 10.82 -6.57 9.72
N PHE A 70 10.14 -5.50 9.33
CA PHE A 70 8.74 -5.24 9.71
C PHE A 70 7.71 -5.98 8.83
N SER A 71 6.63 -6.44 9.48
CA SER A 71 5.52 -7.16 8.85
C SER A 71 4.65 -6.28 7.95
N SER A 72 4.58 -4.98 8.25
CA SER A 72 3.75 -4.00 7.53
C SER A 72 4.45 -2.64 7.38
N ARG A 73 4.39 -2.07 6.17
CA ARG A 73 4.88 -0.72 5.87
C ARG A 73 3.83 0.35 6.22
N THR A 74 4.29 1.45 6.81
CA THR A 74 3.46 2.63 7.11
C THR A 74 4.02 3.89 6.43
N ASP A 75 3.11 4.74 5.91
CA ASP A 75 3.43 6.06 5.35
C ASP A 75 3.84 7.05 6.48
N ARG A 76 4.50 8.15 6.11
CA ARG A 76 4.76 9.29 7.03
C ARG A 76 3.48 9.73 7.76
N GLY A 77 3.58 9.90 9.07
CA GLY A 77 2.45 10.32 9.92
C GLY A 77 1.48 9.20 10.31
N VAL A 78 1.65 7.97 9.83
CA VAL A 78 0.78 6.83 10.19
C VAL A 78 1.29 6.17 11.48
N HIS A 79 0.41 6.02 12.46
CA HIS A 79 0.67 5.39 13.75
C HIS A 79 0.60 3.85 13.67
N ALA A 80 1.09 3.17 14.70
CA ALA A 80 0.77 1.76 14.95
C ALA A 80 0.44 1.54 16.42
N VAL A 81 -0.69 0.87 16.68
CA VAL A 81 -1.01 0.32 18.01
C VAL A 81 -0.15 -0.92 18.26
N CYS A 82 -0.16 -1.86 17.31
CA CYS A 82 0.69 -3.03 17.31
C CYS A 82 1.08 -3.38 15.86
N ASN A 83 2.32 -3.12 15.49
CA ASN A 83 3.00 -3.65 14.31
C ASN A 83 4.01 -4.70 14.79
N THR A 84 4.48 -5.58 13.92
CA THR A 84 5.42 -6.64 14.28
C THR A 84 6.69 -6.58 13.45
N ALA A 85 7.81 -6.94 14.04
CA ALA A 85 9.09 -7.06 13.36
C ALA A 85 9.84 -8.31 13.79
N HIS A 86 10.81 -8.76 12.99
CA HIS A 86 11.79 -9.72 13.45
C HIS A 86 13.23 -9.21 13.27
N VAL A 87 14.13 -9.71 14.11
CA VAL A 87 15.56 -9.38 14.13
C VAL A 87 16.36 -10.60 14.57
N ASP A 88 17.58 -10.74 14.06
CA ASP A 88 18.50 -11.82 14.41
C ASP A 88 19.63 -11.25 15.28
N LEU A 89 19.86 -11.85 16.45
CA LEU A 89 20.88 -11.43 17.41
C LEU A 89 21.82 -12.59 17.73
N TYR A 90 23.12 -12.32 17.79
CA TYR A 90 24.15 -13.27 18.19
C TYR A 90 24.59 -13.07 19.65
N ARG A 91 24.83 -14.17 20.38
CA ARG A 91 25.43 -14.17 21.72
C ARG A 91 26.43 -15.33 21.85
N GLU A 92 27.58 -15.08 22.49
CA GLU A 92 28.65 -16.08 22.67
C GLU A 92 28.20 -17.31 23.45
N ASN A 93 27.38 -17.11 24.48
CA ASN A 93 26.92 -18.15 25.40
C ASN A 93 25.40 -18.10 25.51
N GLY A 94 24.71 -18.81 24.60
CA GLY A 94 23.26 -18.95 24.61
C GLY A 94 22.51 -17.86 23.85
N HIS A 95 21.60 -17.15 24.52
CA HIS A 95 20.71 -16.18 23.88
C HIS A 95 20.33 -15.05 24.84
N PHE A 96 19.81 -13.94 24.32
CA PHE A 96 19.24 -12.87 25.17
C PHE A 96 17.83 -13.26 25.61
N GLU A 97 17.50 -13.06 26.88
CA GLU A 97 16.12 -13.20 27.34
C GLU A 97 15.22 -12.17 26.64
N PRO A 98 13.99 -12.54 26.21
CA PRO A 98 13.13 -11.64 25.45
C PRO A 98 12.77 -10.35 26.24
N GLU A 99 12.71 -10.43 27.56
CA GLU A 99 12.48 -9.27 28.41
C GLU A 99 13.66 -8.28 28.36
N ILE A 100 14.92 -8.78 28.35
CA ILE A 100 16.12 -7.95 28.22
C ILE A 100 16.10 -7.18 26.89
N VAL A 101 15.73 -7.84 25.78
CA VAL A 101 15.58 -7.19 24.47
C VAL A 101 14.51 -6.10 24.51
N THR A 102 13.36 -6.39 25.12
CA THR A 102 12.22 -5.46 25.27
C THR A 102 12.62 -4.23 26.10
N ASN A 103 13.22 -4.45 27.28
CA ASN A 103 13.55 -3.40 28.23
C ASN A 103 14.72 -2.53 27.75
N SER A 104 15.73 -3.12 27.10
CA SER A 104 16.87 -2.36 26.53
C SER A 104 16.42 -1.41 25.42
N LEU A 105 15.61 -1.89 24.47
CA LEU A 105 15.08 -1.05 23.40
C LEU A 105 14.15 0.06 23.94
N ASN A 106 13.29 -0.27 24.91
CA ASN A 106 12.45 0.74 25.55
C ASN A 106 13.25 1.78 26.35
N HIS A 107 14.36 1.38 26.99
CA HIS A 107 15.29 2.31 27.64
C HIS A 107 15.91 3.26 26.61
N TYR A 108 16.42 2.74 25.49
CA TYR A 108 16.95 3.54 24.39
C TYR A 108 15.92 4.55 23.86
N PHE A 109 14.71 4.09 23.50
CA PHE A 109 13.67 4.97 22.96
C PHE A 109 13.26 6.08 23.94
N LYS A 110 13.17 5.76 25.25
CA LYS A 110 12.91 6.75 26.30
C LYS A 110 14.06 7.75 26.43
N LYS A 111 15.30 7.28 26.46
CA LYS A 111 16.52 8.10 26.60
C LYS A 111 16.70 9.10 25.46
N PHE A 112 16.36 8.72 24.23
CA PHE A 112 16.51 9.55 23.03
C PHE A 112 15.19 10.20 22.54
N GLY A 113 14.12 10.19 23.35
CA GLY A 113 12.89 10.95 23.08
C GLY A 113 12.05 10.46 21.89
N HIS A 114 12.15 9.17 21.57
CA HIS A 114 11.42 8.55 20.45
C HIS A 114 10.04 8.07 20.89
N ASP A 115 8.98 8.41 20.12
CA ASP A 115 7.60 7.94 20.38
C ASP A 115 7.39 6.48 19.92
N ILE A 116 8.23 5.57 20.41
CA ILE A 116 8.27 4.16 20.02
C ILE A 116 8.32 3.31 21.30
N ARG A 117 7.59 2.19 21.32
CA ARG A 117 7.61 1.22 22.42
C ARG A 117 7.58 -0.21 21.87
N VAL A 118 8.44 -1.07 22.40
CA VAL A 118 8.28 -2.53 22.29
C VAL A 118 7.34 -2.96 23.41
N HIS A 119 6.22 -3.59 23.05
CA HIS A 119 5.25 -4.13 24.02
C HIS A 119 5.77 -5.42 24.64
N SER A 120 6.30 -6.31 23.81
CA SER A 120 6.90 -7.57 24.19
C SER A 120 7.79 -8.10 23.06
N THR A 121 8.68 -9.02 23.41
CA THR A 121 9.52 -9.78 22.48
C THR A 121 9.35 -11.27 22.78
N GLN A 122 9.52 -12.12 21.77
CA GLN A 122 9.59 -13.58 21.92
C GLN A 122 10.68 -14.16 21.01
N ILE A 123 11.25 -15.31 21.38
CA ILE A 123 12.13 -16.08 20.48
C ILE A 123 11.25 -16.89 19.52
N VAL A 124 11.66 -17.00 18.27
CA VAL A 124 10.96 -17.72 17.21
C VAL A 124 11.93 -18.62 16.43
N GLY A 125 11.38 -19.57 15.66
CA GLY A 125 12.17 -20.44 14.80
C GLY A 125 12.97 -19.67 13.73
N PRO A 126 14.08 -20.23 13.22
CA PRO A 126 14.96 -19.57 12.26
C PRO A 126 14.27 -19.23 10.93
N ASP A 127 13.22 -19.98 10.56
CA ASP A 127 12.43 -19.74 9.34
C ASP A 127 11.31 -18.70 9.53
N PHE A 128 11.09 -18.20 10.75
CA PHE A 128 10.04 -17.23 11.01
C PHE A 128 10.29 -15.93 10.25
N HIS A 129 9.32 -15.46 9.46
CA HIS A 129 9.41 -14.19 8.77
C HIS A 129 8.16 -13.32 8.96
N SER A 130 8.28 -12.32 9.84
CA SER A 130 7.23 -11.36 10.25
C SER A 130 6.30 -10.88 9.12
N ARG A 131 6.82 -10.60 7.92
CA ARG A 131 6.02 -10.19 6.74
C ARG A 131 5.33 -11.31 5.99
N TYR A 132 5.99 -12.46 5.79
CA TYR A 132 5.52 -13.48 4.86
C TYR A 132 4.62 -14.51 5.54
N LEU A 133 4.81 -14.76 6.84
CA LEU A 133 3.93 -15.62 7.64
C LEU A 133 2.70 -14.90 8.20
N ALA A 134 2.67 -13.56 8.13
CA ALA A 134 1.48 -12.79 8.53
C ALA A 134 0.34 -12.99 7.53
N THR A 135 -0.72 -13.67 7.96
CA THR A 135 -1.90 -14.03 7.16
C THR A 135 -2.83 -12.85 6.87
N THR A 136 -2.96 -11.92 7.82
CA THR A 136 -3.81 -10.72 7.71
C THR A 136 -3.16 -9.49 8.34
N ARG A 137 -3.70 -8.31 8.02
CA ARG A 137 -3.43 -7.04 8.70
C ARG A 137 -4.75 -6.35 9.01
N THR A 138 -4.80 -5.62 10.11
CA THR A 138 -5.94 -4.77 10.49
C THR A 138 -5.49 -3.32 10.59
N TYR A 139 -6.27 -2.41 10.00
CA TYR A 139 -6.10 -0.96 10.14
C TYR A 139 -7.32 -0.37 10.84
N LEU A 140 -7.06 0.49 11.83
CA LEU A 140 -8.04 1.35 12.47
C LEU A 140 -7.88 2.77 11.91
N TYR A 141 -8.99 3.38 11.48
CA TYR A 141 -9.05 4.77 11.05
C TYR A 141 -10.10 5.51 11.87
N ARG A 142 -9.67 6.50 12.66
CA ARG A 142 -10.53 7.26 13.58
C ARG A 142 -11.04 8.53 12.91
N LEU A 143 -12.33 8.81 13.04
CA LEU A 143 -13.03 9.98 12.52
C LEU A 143 -13.63 10.77 13.67
N ALA A 144 -13.65 12.10 13.55
CA ALA A 144 -14.48 12.97 14.37
C ALA A 144 -15.42 13.77 13.47
N VAL A 145 -16.72 13.72 13.74
CA VAL A 145 -17.73 14.50 13.03
C VAL A 145 -18.17 15.64 13.94
N THR A 146 -18.02 16.87 13.45
CA THR A 146 -18.58 18.07 14.07
C THR A 146 -19.95 18.38 13.46
N PRO A 147 -20.98 18.70 14.27
CA PRO A 147 -22.22 19.28 13.74
C PRO A 147 -21.92 20.61 13.02
N ILE A 148 -22.82 21.03 12.13
CA ILE A 148 -22.69 22.35 11.48
C ILE A 148 -22.83 23.43 12.56
N LEU A 149 -21.71 24.03 12.97
CA LEU A 149 -21.73 25.34 13.59
C LEU A 149 -22.09 26.35 12.49
N HIS A 150 -23.31 26.87 12.53
CA HIS A 150 -23.71 28.02 11.72
C HIS A 150 -22.92 29.24 12.20
N TYR A 151 -21.76 29.45 11.59
CA TYR A 151 -20.98 30.66 11.80
C TYR A 151 -21.68 31.81 11.06
N ASN A 152 -22.58 32.51 11.76
CA ASN A 152 -23.15 33.76 11.29
C ASN A 152 -22.03 34.78 11.14
N ASN A 153 -21.51 34.89 9.91
CA ASN A 153 -20.45 35.83 9.56
C ASN A 153 -21.04 37.23 9.37
N ASN A 154 -21.63 37.79 10.45
CA ASN A 154 -22.14 39.16 10.51
C ASN A 154 -21.00 40.19 10.59
N ASN A 155 -20.01 40.06 9.70
CA ASN A 155 -19.21 41.19 9.25
C ASN A 155 -19.88 41.73 7.99
N ASN A 156 -20.96 42.49 8.18
CA ASN A 156 -21.41 43.41 7.15
C ASN A 156 -20.25 44.38 6.88
N ASN A 157 -19.79 44.41 5.63
CA ASN A 157 -18.94 45.49 5.17
C ASN A 157 -19.74 46.78 5.25
N ASN A 158 -19.47 47.62 6.25
CA ASN A 158 -19.95 49.00 6.32
C ASN A 158 -19.25 49.83 5.24
N ASN A 159 -19.62 49.60 3.99
CA ASN A 159 -19.43 50.53 2.89
C ASN A 159 -20.81 51.08 2.53
N ASN A 160 -21.26 52.07 3.29
CA ASN A 160 -22.15 53.08 2.72
C ASN A 160 -21.84 54.45 3.31
N THR A 161 -21.72 55.39 2.38
CA THR A 161 -21.45 56.81 2.50
C THR A 161 -22.21 57.54 3.61
N ASN A 162 -21.54 58.57 4.14
CA ASN A 162 -22.12 59.63 4.95
C ASN A 162 -23.56 60.00 4.55
N ASN A 163 -24.47 59.98 5.52
CA ASN A 163 -25.35 61.12 5.71
C ASN A 163 -25.84 61.19 7.16
N VAL A 164 -25.75 62.39 7.74
CA VAL A 164 -26.24 62.71 9.08
C VAL A 164 -27.69 63.18 8.94
N ASN A 165 -28.62 62.61 9.72
CA ASN A 165 -29.66 63.37 10.45
C ASN A 165 -30.68 62.49 11.21
N ASN A 166 -30.78 62.76 12.52
CA ASN A 166 -31.97 62.79 13.39
C ASN A 166 -33.00 61.64 13.50
N ILE A 167 -33.19 61.19 14.76
CA ILE A 167 -34.45 61.11 15.54
C ILE A 167 -35.58 60.22 14.93
N ASN A 168 -36.02 59.11 15.53
CA ASN A 168 -36.81 59.12 16.78
C ASN A 168 -37.00 57.70 17.40
N SER A 169 -37.52 57.65 18.63
CA SER A 169 -37.86 56.42 19.39
C SER A 169 -39.05 55.63 18.82
N ASN A 170 -39.07 54.30 18.97
CA ASN A 170 -40.08 53.61 19.79
C ASN A 170 -39.94 52.07 19.94
N ASN A 171 -40.39 51.62 21.11
CA ASN A 171 -40.56 50.24 21.61
C ASN A 171 -41.15 49.21 20.61
N ASN A 172 -40.68 47.95 20.66
CA ASN A 172 -41.32 46.94 21.54
C ASN A 172 -40.65 45.54 21.60
N ASN A 173 -40.70 45.00 22.81
CA ASN A 173 -40.45 43.63 23.29
C ASN A 173 -40.46 42.45 22.29
N ASN A 174 -39.42 41.61 22.35
CA ASN A 174 -39.59 40.28 22.98
C ASN A 174 -38.26 39.65 23.43
N LYS A 175 -38.25 39.06 24.64
CA LYS A 175 -37.10 38.32 25.21
C LYS A 175 -37.12 36.87 24.73
N ASN A 176 -35.95 36.27 24.48
CA ASN A 176 -35.45 35.19 25.36
C ASN A 176 -34.07 34.61 24.96
N TYR A 177 -33.21 34.47 25.97
CA TYR A 177 -32.04 33.59 26.10
C TYR A 177 -31.07 33.44 24.90
N SER A 178 -30.08 34.34 24.85
CA SER A 178 -28.72 33.97 24.41
C SER A 178 -27.68 34.86 25.09
N ASN A 179 -27.02 34.36 26.14
CA ASN A 179 -25.79 34.92 26.71
C ASN A 179 -25.21 33.97 27.77
N ASN A 180 -24.14 33.24 27.42
CA ASN A 180 -23.09 32.75 28.32
C ASN A 180 -22.01 31.95 27.56
N PHE A 181 -21.31 32.57 26.60
CA PHE A 181 -20.13 31.96 25.95
C PHE A 181 -19.03 32.96 25.50
N ASN A 182 -18.97 34.14 26.11
CA ASN A 182 -17.98 35.20 25.80
C ASN A 182 -16.97 35.47 26.94
N ASN A 183 -16.67 34.46 27.78
CA ASN A 183 -15.67 34.57 28.85
C ASN A 183 -14.83 33.28 29.00
N ILE A 184 -14.01 32.96 27.99
CA ILE A 184 -12.68 32.32 28.09
C ILE A 184 -11.94 32.69 26.79
N ASN A 185 -11.20 33.81 26.79
CA ASN A 185 -10.09 34.14 25.87
C ASN A 185 -9.52 35.52 26.21
N ASN A 186 -8.91 35.64 27.39
CA ASN A 186 -8.01 36.74 27.74
C ASN A 186 -7.02 36.23 28.79
N ASN A 187 -5.95 35.56 28.31
CA ASN A 187 -4.65 35.34 28.94
C ASN A 187 -3.99 34.07 28.37
N VAL A 188 -3.25 34.20 27.26
CA VAL A 188 -1.86 33.71 27.08
C VAL A 188 -1.33 34.42 25.83
N ASN A 189 -0.67 35.58 25.99
CA ASN A 189 0.22 36.11 24.96
C ASN A 189 1.20 37.15 25.55
N SER A 190 2.28 36.66 26.15
CA SER A 190 3.47 37.44 26.48
C SER A 190 4.71 36.54 26.37
N ASN A 191 5.81 37.10 25.86
CA ASN A 191 7.18 36.54 25.82
C ASN A 191 7.35 35.31 24.88
N ASN A 192 8.09 35.37 23.76
CA ASN A 192 9.33 36.10 23.52
C ASN A 192 9.57 36.40 22.02
N ASN A 193 10.18 37.56 21.76
CA ASN A 193 10.91 37.84 20.52
C ASN A 193 12.19 36.98 20.46
N TYR A 194 12.63 36.62 19.25
CA TYR A 194 14.02 36.88 18.83
C TYR A 194 14.14 36.89 17.29
N ASN A 195 15.01 37.75 16.78
CA ASN A 195 15.12 38.14 15.37
C ASN A 195 15.75 37.04 14.49
N ASN A 196 15.43 37.02 13.19
CA ASN A 196 16.44 37.41 12.19
C ASN A 196 15.83 37.88 10.84
N SER A 197 16.62 38.65 10.09
CA SER A 197 16.16 39.57 9.03
C SER A 197 16.29 39.05 7.58
N ASN A 198 15.78 39.88 6.66
CA ASN A 198 16.16 40.05 5.25
C ASN A 198 15.50 39.18 4.15
N ASN A 199 14.53 39.82 3.47
CA ASN A 199 14.47 40.09 2.01
C ASN A 199 15.21 39.10 1.08
N TYR A 200 14.55 38.53 0.05
CA TYR A 200 14.08 39.31 -1.10
C TYR A 200 13.02 38.58 -1.96
N ASN A 201 12.18 39.36 -2.65
CA ASN A 201 11.42 39.07 -3.87
C ASN A 201 10.96 37.62 -4.18
N ASN A 202 9.64 37.41 -4.12
CA ASN A 202 8.99 36.62 -5.18
C ASN A 202 7.56 37.12 -5.46
N ASN A 203 7.34 37.60 -6.69
CA ASN A 203 6.12 38.28 -7.10
C ASN A 203 4.98 37.29 -7.45
N LYS A 204 3.76 37.65 -7.07
CA LYS A 204 2.48 37.24 -7.69
C LYS A 204 2.33 35.77 -8.16
N ARG A 205 2.19 34.80 -7.24
CA ARG A 205 1.56 33.47 -7.57
C ARG A 205 1.12 32.60 -6.36
N ASN A 206 0.42 33.10 -5.32
CA ASN A 206 0.02 32.23 -4.19
C ASN A 206 -1.27 32.50 -3.37
N ASN A 207 -2.19 33.37 -3.79
CA ASN A 207 -3.36 33.70 -2.95
C ASN A 207 -4.37 32.55 -2.68
N ASN A 208 -4.39 31.49 -3.52
CA ASN A 208 -5.32 30.37 -3.32
C ASN A 208 -4.87 29.29 -2.32
N ASN A 209 -3.61 29.32 -1.86
CA ASN A 209 -3.09 28.33 -0.90
C ASN A 209 -3.20 28.78 0.56
N ASN A 210 -3.12 30.09 0.83
CA ASN A 210 -3.14 30.60 2.21
C ASN A 210 -4.51 30.41 2.90
N ASN A 211 -5.62 30.62 2.18
CA ASN A 211 -6.98 30.41 2.73
C ASN A 211 -7.26 28.95 3.15
N LYS A 212 -6.61 27.96 2.51
CA LYS A 212 -6.72 26.54 2.90
C LYS A 212 -5.87 26.18 4.12
N ARG A 213 -4.75 26.88 4.36
CA ARG A 213 -3.96 26.69 5.59
C ARG A 213 -4.65 27.33 6.79
N ASN A 214 -5.10 28.59 6.67
CA ASN A 214 -5.73 29.30 7.79
C ASN A 214 -7.03 28.63 8.28
N SER A 215 -7.84 28.07 7.36
CA SER A 215 -9.06 27.33 7.73
C SER A 215 -8.83 25.94 8.34
N LYS A 216 -7.59 25.44 8.38
CA LYS A 216 -7.20 24.23 9.15
C LYS A 216 -6.88 24.60 10.60
N TYR A 217 -6.03 25.60 10.83
CA TYR A 217 -5.63 26.05 12.17
C TYR A 217 -6.81 26.56 13.01
N HIS A 218 -7.82 27.19 12.40
CA HIS A 218 -9.03 27.59 13.11
C HIS A 218 -9.91 26.43 13.60
N LEU A 219 -9.74 25.21 13.07
CA LEU A 219 -10.62 24.08 13.43
C LEU A 219 -10.00 23.00 14.30
N GLU A 220 -8.68 22.92 14.40
CA GLU A 220 -8.03 22.09 15.44
C GLU A 220 -8.38 22.58 16.86
N LYS A 221 -8.86 23.84 16.99
CA LYS A 221 -9.45 24.41 18.21
C LYS A 221 -10.71 23.69 18.73
N PHE A 222 -11.43 22.94 17.89
CA PHE A 222 -12.62 22.18 18.29
C PHE A 222 -12.33 20.68 18.54
N LEU A 223 -11.06 20.30 18.57
CA LEU A 223 -10.62 18.95 18.93
C LEU A 223 -9.83 18.99 20.24
N PRO A 224 -10.10 18.09 21.19
CA PRO A 224 -9.23 17.85 22.34
C PRO A 224 -7.76 17.71 21.90
N ALA A 225 -6.85 18.35 22.63
CA ALA A 225 -5.41 18.28 22.31
C ALA A 225 -4.89 16.84 22.24
N ALA A 226 -5.45 15.93 23.06
CA ALA A 226 -5.14 14.51 23.04
C ALA A 226 -5.48 13.81 21.71
N GLU A 227 -6.43 14.30 20.92
CA GLU A 227 -6.86 13.73 19.64
C GLU A 227 -6.11 14.31 18.43
N HIS A 228 -5.33 15.38 18.62
CA HIS A 228 -4.61 16.05 17.54
C HIS A 228 -3.67 15.07 16.81
N ASN A 229 -3.71 15.11 15.47
CA ASN A 229 -3.01 14.19 14.56
C ASN A 229 -3.39 12.69 14.65
N LYS A 230 -4.35 12.29 15.49
CA LYS A 230 -4.76 10.87 15.67
C LYS A 230 -6.07 10.49 14.98
N LEU A 231 -6.83 11.47 14.48
CA LEU A 231 -8.10 11.26 13.78
C LEU A 231 -8.27 12.21 12.59
N HIS A 232 -9.30 11.95 11.78
CA HIS A 232 -9.71 12.83 10.67
C HIS A 232 -11.00 13.58 11.00
N LEU A 233 -10.95 14.91 10.91
CA LEU A 233 -12.08 15.80 11.18
C LEU A 233 -12.98 15.96 9.95
N ILE A 234 -14.27 15.64 10.11
CA ILE A 234 -15.35 15.81 9.14
C ILE A 234 -16.25 16.95 9.63
N ARG A 235 -16.72 17.80 8.72
CA ARG A 235 -17.61 18.93 9.01
C ARG A 235 -18.99 18.66 8.44
N GLY A 236 -20.03 18.81 9.26
CA GLY A 236 -21.42 18.73 8.81
C GLY A 236 -21.99 17.31 8.83
N PRO A 237 -23.08 17.04 8.06
CA PRO A 237 -23.81 15.80 8.16
C PRO A 237 -22.94 14.60 7.74
N PHE A 238 -23.05 13.53 8.53
CA PHE A 238 -22.37 12.27 8.26
C PHE A 238 -23.33 11.10 8.48
N ASP A 239 -23.81 10.52 7.39
CA ASP A 239 -24.73 9.38 7.37
C ASP A 239 -23.95 8.07 7.53
N VAL A 240 -23.88 7.57 8.77
CA VAL A 240 -23.17 6.33 9.11
C VAL A 240 -23.85 5.08 8.56
N GLU A 241 -25.18 5.06 8.45
CA GLU A 241 -25.93 3.91 7.93
C GLU A 241 -25.62 3.67 6.44
N ARG A 242 -25.51 4.76 5.68
CA ARG A 242 -25.08 4.72 4.29
C ARG A 242 -23.64 4.22 4.15
N VAL A 243 -22.74 4.66 5.03
CA VAL A 243 -21.35 4.16 5.10
C VAL A 243 -21.32 2.66 5.41
N LEU A 244 -22.10 2.20 6.41
CA LEU A 244 -22.23 0.78 6.75
C LEU A 244 -22.72 -0.05 5.55
N SER A 245 -23.67 0.47 4.77
CA SER A 245 -24.16 -0.21 3.56
C SER A 245 -23.07 -0.41 2.50
N VAL A 246 -22.16 0.55 2.33
CA VAL A 246 -21.01 0.45 1.41
C VAL A 246 -19.91 -0.44 1.97
N CYS A 247 -19.69 -0.46 3.29
CA CYS A 247 -18.76 -1.39 3.92
C CYS A 247 -19.11 -2.85 3.62
N GLN A 248 -20.39 -3.23 3.59
CA GLN A 248 -20.78 -4.60 3.23
C GLN A 248 -20.40 -4.97 1.78
N LEU A 249 -20.47 -4.02 0.84
CA LEU A 249 -20.06 -4.23 -0.56
C LEU A 249 -18.54 -4.40 -0.72
N LEU A 250 -17.74 -3.86 0.22
CA LEU A 250 -16.29 -3.96 0.22
C LEU A 250 -15.75 -5.26 0.83
N LYS A 251 -16.60 -6.05 1.52
CA LYS A 251 -16.21 -7.35 2.07
C LYS A 251 -16.02 -8.37 0.94
N GLY A 252 -15.10 -9.31 1.10
CA GLY A 252 -14.79 -10.35 0.11
C GLY A 252 -13.55 -10.05 -0.73
N THR A 253 -13.39 -10.79 -1.85
CA THR A 253 -12.23 -10.72 -2.74
C THR A 253 -12.52 -9.82 -3.94
N HIS A 254 -11.69 -8.79 -4.13
CA HIS A 254 -11.90 -7.74 -5.14
C HIS A 254 -10.59 -7.35 -5.80
N ASP A 255 -10.61 -6.97 -7.09
CA ASP A 255 -9.54 -6.16 -7.67
C ASP A 255 -9.65 -4.72 -7.15
N LEU A 256 -8.67 -4.31 -6.34
CA LEU A 256 -8.64 -3.00 -5.71
C LEU A 256 -7.62 -2.04 -6.37
N LYS A 257 -7.26 -2.27 -7.64
CA LYS A 257 -6.35 -1.41 -8.43
C LYS A 257 -6.69 0.08 -8.36
N SER A 258 -7.98 0.43 -8.44
CA SER A 258 -8.48 1.82 -8.33
C SER A 258 -8.26 2.44 -6.93
N PHE A 259 -8.28 1.61 -5.88
CA PHE A 259 -7.97 2.00 -4.50
C PHE A 259 -6.45 2.06 -4.26
N GLY A 260 -5.61 1.50 -5.13
CA GLY A 260 -4.15 1.67 -5.08
C GLY A 260 -3.67 3.01 -5.62
N SER A 261 -2.49 3.45 -5.20
CA SER A 261 -1.83 4.65 -5.75
C SER A 261 -0.90 4.29 -6.92
N ALA A 262 -1.09 4.93 -8.08
CA ALA A 262 -0.21 4.80 -9.26
C ALA A 262 1.27 5.14 -8.96
N LYS A 263 1.55 6.00 -7.97
CA LYS A 263 2.91 6.24 -7.45
C LYS A 263 3.45 5.12 -6.54
N SER A 264 3.02 3.87 -6.72
CA SER A 264 3.58 2.72 -6.04
C SER A 264 4.97 2.46 -6.64
N ARG A 265 6.03 2.98 -5.99
CA ARG A 265 7.45 2.85 -6.38
C ARG A 265 7.96 1.41 -6.21
N SER A 266 7.32 0.48 -6.90
CA SER A 266 7.65 -0.94 -6.95
C SER A 266 7.59 -1.35 -8.40
N ASN A 267 8.75 -1.58 -9.01
CA ASN A 267 8.84 -2.13 -10.37
C ASN A 267 8.30 -3.57 -10.44
N LYS A 268 7.97 -4.19 -9.29
CA LYS A 268 7.34 -5.50 -9.22
C LYS A 268 5.81 -5.35 -9.39
N PRO A 269 5.16 -6.13 -10.29
CA PRO A 269 3.72 -6.18 -10.40
C PRO A 269 3.17 -6.86 -9.14
N VAL A 270 2.71 -6.03 -8.21
CA VAL A 270 1.99 -6.51 -7.04
C VAL A 270 0.55 -6.74 -7.48
N SER A 271 0.08 -7.99 -7.42
CA SER A 271 -1.34 -8.34 -7.65
C SER A 271 -2.23 -7.32 -6.93
N THR A 272 -3.24 -6.81 -7.63
CA THR A 272 -4.18 -5.82 -7.09
C THR A 272 -5.40 -6.45 -6.41
N ILE A 273 -5.53 -7.79 -6.50
CA ILE A 273 -6.60 -8.56 -5.88
C ILE A 273 -6.34 -8.69 -4.38
N ARG A 274 -7.32 -8.31 -3.55
CA ARG A 274 -7.26 -8.45 -2.08
C ARG A 274 -8.56 -8.99 -1.53
N THR A 275 -8.45 -9.70 -0.41
CA THR A 275 -9.59 -10.23 0.33
C THR A 275 -9.75 -9.44 1.62
N ILE A 276 -10.79 -8.61 1.68
CA ILE A 276 -11.20 -7.91 2.90
C ILE A 276 -12.10 -8.88 3.69
N SER A 277 -11.53 -9.51 4.71
CA SER A 277 -12.24 -10.49 5.55
C SER A 277 -13.23 -9.80 6.49
N GLN A 278 -12.91 -8.60 6.96
CA GLN A 278 -13.75 -7.81 7.85
C GLN A 278 -13.61 -6.32 7.56
N ILE A 279 -14.73 -5.61 7.56
CA ILE A 279 -14.79 -4.16 7.61
C ILE A 279 -15.98 -3.74 8.47
N SER A 280 -15.77 -2.84 9.41
CA SER A 280 -16.81 -2.35 10.33
C SER A 280 -16.63 -0.87 10.63
N VAL A 281 -17.73 -0.21 11.00
CA VAL A 281 -17.75 1.15 11.54
C VAL A 281 -18.45 1.07 12.89
N THR A 282 -17.79 1.53 13.94
CA THR A 282 -18.29 1.49 15.32
C THR A 282 -18.15 2.86 15.97
N PRO A 283 -18.98 3.22 16.97
CA PRO A 283 -18.75 4.42 17.77
C PRO A 283 -17.33 4.44 18.33
N GLY A 284 -16.61 5.53 18.11
CA GLY A 284 -15.22 5.67 18.54
C GLY A 284 -15.11 6.04 20.02
N ARG A 285 -14.16 5.43 20.73
CA ARG A 285 -13.91 5.79 22.14
C ARG A 285 -13.05 7.06 22.21
N PRO A 286 -13.38 8.05 23.07
CA PRO A 286 -12.54 9.21 23.31
C PRO A 286 -11.25 8.83 24.06
N LEU A 287 -10.15 9.54 23.78
CA LEU A 287 -8.85 9.33 24.45
C LEU A 287 -8.76 9.95 25.85
N LEU A 288 -9.49 11.02 26.14
CA LEU A 288 -9.68 11.53 27.50
C LEU A 288 -11.12 11.25 27.98
N ASP A 289 -11.32 11.30 29.28
CA ASP A 289 -12.66 11.19 29.88
C ASP A 289 -13.51 12.43 29.53
N PRO A 290 -14.67 12.28 28.85
CA PRO A 290 -15.54 13.41 28.50
C PRO A 290 -16.01 14.26 29.69
N ARG A 291 -15.99 13.72 30.92
CA ARG A 291 -16.29 14.48 32.15
C ARG A 291 -15.26 15.58 32.43
N HIS A 292 -14.04 15.44 31.92
CA HIS A 292 -12.93 16.37 32.12
C HIS A 292 -12.51 17.09 30.81
N GLU A 293 -13.13 16.75 29.68
CA GLU A 293 -12.84 17.32 28.36
C GLU A 293 -14.15 17.65 27.63
N PRO A 294 -14.72 18.85 27.87
CA PRO A 294 -16.03 19.24 27.34
C PRO A 294 -16.10 19.25 25.81
N LEU A 295 -14.98 19.37 25.09
CA LEU A 295 -15.00 19.40 23.62
C LEU A 295 -15.60 18.12 23.01
N TYR A 296 -15.53 16.97 23.71
CA TYR A 296 -16.18 15.74 23.24
C TYR A 296 -17.71 15.83 23.16
N GLN A 297 -18.37 16.72 23.92
CA GLN A 297 -19.83 16.85 23.89
C GLN A 297 -20.37 17.28 22.52
N HIS A 298 -19.52 17.86 21.68
CA HIS A 298 -19.85 18.32 20.32
C HIS A 298 -19.25 17.42 19.22
N LEU A 299 -18.66 16.28 19.57
CA LEU A 299 -17.97 15.40 18.63
C LEU A 299 -18.61 14.01 18.59
N LYS A 300 -19.04 13.58 17.39
CA LYS A 300 -19.38 12.17 17.14
C LYS A 300 -18.14 11.46 16.62
N LEU A 301 -17.55 10.59 17.44
CA LEU A 301 -16.39 9.80 17.06
C LEU A 301 -16.82 8.50 16.37
N TRP A 302 -16.10 8.09 15.32
CA TRP A 302 -16.32 6.83 14.60
C TRP A 302 -14.99 6.15 14.29
N ASP A 303 -14.92 4.87 14.59
CA ASP A 303 -13.77 4.01 14.36
C ASP A 303 -14.07 3.05 13.21
N ILE A 304 -13.33 3.19 12.10
CA ILE A 304 -13.42 2.29 10.94
C ILE A 304 -12.31 1.25 11.05
N ASN A 305 -12.68 -0.02 11.21
CA ASN A 305 -11.74 -1.14 11.25
C ASN A 305 -11.79 -1.89 9.91
N ILE A 306 -10.63 -2.17 9.30
CA ILE A 306 -10.52 -2.92 8.04
C ILE A 306 -9.44 -4.00 8.20
N THR A 307 -9.83 -5.27 8.07
CA THR A 307 -8.94 -6.44 8.08
C THR A 307 -8.92 -7.08 6.70
N ALA A 308 -7.71 -7.35 6.18
CA ALA A 308 -7.51 -8.00 4.90
C ALA A 308 -6.23 -8.86 4.88
N ASN A 309 -6.11 -9.76 3.91
CA ASN A 309 -4.87 -10.53 3.67
C ASN A 309 -3.65 -9.61 3.40
N GLY A 310 -3.90 -8.48 2.73
CA GLY A 310 -2.94 -7.40 2.58
C GLY A 310 -3.59 -6.13 2.03
N PHE A 311 -2.79 -5.10 1.80
CA PHE A 311 -3.25 -3.82 1.27
C PHE A 311 -2.30 -3.29 0.20
N LEU A 312 -2.84 -2.65 -0.83
CA LEU A 312 -2.09 -1.90 -1.83
C LEU A 312 -1.62 -0.55 -1.26
N TYR A 313 -0.63 0.05 -1.92
CA TYR A 313 -0.11 1.34 -1.49
C TYR A 313 -1.21 2.41 -1.48
N LYS A 314 -1.48 2.98 -0.29
CA LYS A 314 -2.58 3.94 0.02
C LYS A 314 -4.02 3.41 -0.07
N GLN A 315 -4.22 2.09 -0.16
CA GLN A 315 -5.56 1.48 -0.24
C GLN A 315 -6.50 1.94 0.88
N VAL A 316 -6.15 1.66 2.14
CA VAL A 316 -6.97 2.01 3.32
C VAL A 316 -7.39 3.48 3.31
N ARG A 317 -6.45 4.39 3.01
CA ARG A 317 -6.72 5.83 3.00
C ARG A 317 -7.65 6.27 1.86
N ARG A 318 -7.58 5.60 0.70
CA ARG A 318 -8.49 5.83 -0.44
C ARG A 318 -9.87 5.23 -0.17
N THR A 319 -9.94 4.02 0.38
CA THR A 319 -11.19 3.39 0.83
C THR A 319 -11.91 4.28 1.84
N VAL A 320 -11.23 4.71 2.91
CA VAL A 320 -11.81 5.63 3.90
C VAL A 320 -12.19 6.97 3.27
N GLY A 321 -11.38 7.53 2.35
CA GLY A 321 -11.75 8.74 1.63
C GLY A 321 -13.07 8.63 0.84
N ILE A 322 -13.34 7.45 0.24
CA ILE A 322 -14.62 7.16 -0.42
C ILE A 322 -15.75 7.02 0.60
N LEU A 323 -15.53 6.29 1.71
CA LEU A 323 -16.50 6.17 2.81
C LEU A 323 -16.85 7.54 3.42
N VAL A 324 -15.89 8.45 3.54
CA VAL A 324 -16.17 9.83 3.97
C VAL A 324 -17.10 10.54 2.98
N ARG A 325 -16.83 10.47 1.67
CA ARG A 325 -17.71 11.06 0.64
C ARG A 325 -19.09 10.40 0.55
N VAL A 326 -19.19 9.12 0.92
CA VAL A 326 -20.47 8.43 1.07
C VAL A 326 -21.25 9.03 2.25
N GLY A 327 -20.64 9.14 3.43
CA GLY A 327 -21.28 9.70 4.63
C GLY A 327 -21.65 11.18 4.48
N GLU A 328 -20.85 11.98 3.77
CA GLU A 328 -21.16 13.36 3.36
C GLU A 328 -22.30 13.46 2.31
N GLY A 329 -22.87 12.34 1.87
CA GLY A 329 -23.94 12.28 0.86
C GLY A 329 -23.48 12.57 -0.58
N CYS A 330 -22.20 12.85 -0.81
CA CYS A 330 -21.62 13.20 -2.11
C CYS A 330 -21.63 12.04 -3.14
N ILE A 331 -21.81 10.81 -2.69
CA ILE A 331 -21.85 9.61 -3.55
C ILE A 331 -23.18 8.89 -3.35
N GLY A 332 -23.92 8.65 -4.43
CA GLY A 332 -25.19 7.92 -4.44
C GLY A 332 -25.06 6.51 -3.88
N CYS A 333 -25.96 6.12 -2.96
CA CYS A 333 -26.04 4.76 -2.43
C CYS A 333 -27.49 4.30 -2.53
N THR A 334 -27.79 3.49 -3.54
CA THR A 334 -29.11 2.88 -3.73
C THR A 334 -29.17 1.54 -3.01
N THR A 335 -29.42 1.58 -1.70
CA THR A 335 -29.61 0.37 -0.88
C THR A 335 -30.99 0.44 -0.23
N ARG A 336 -31.90 -0.44 -0.65
CA ARG A 336 -33.27 -0.53 -0.11
C ARG A 336 -33.25 -0.76 1.40
N ARG A 337 -34.02 0.04 2.16
CA ARG A 337 -34.81 -0.46 3.29
C ARG A 337 -36.07 0.39 3.50
N SER A 338 -37.18 -0.30 3.67
CA SER A 338 -38.52 0.24 3.79
C SER A 338 -38.86 0.53 5.26
N VAL A 339 -39.19 1.78 5.58
CA VAL A 339 -40.03 2.12 6.74
C VAL A 339 -40.90 3.33 6.35
N PRO A 340 -42.22 3.17 6.17
CA PRO A 340 -43.13 4.30 6.19
C PRO A 340 -43.45 4.64 7.64
N HIS A 341 -43.28 5.89 8.04
CA HIS A 341 -43.93 6.44 9.23
C HIS A 341 -44.87 7.56 8.83
N GLN A 342 -46.11 7.37 9.26
CA GLN A 342 -47.31 8.18 9.16
C GLN A 342 -47.12 9.68 8.89
N ARG A 343 -47.95 10.21 8.00
CA ARG A 343 -48.72 11.43 8.29
C ARG A 343 -50.12 11.36 7.68
N THR A 344 -51.04 11.98 8.40
CA THR A 344 -52.51 11.86 8.33
C THR A 344 -53.16 12.61 7.14
N LEU A 345 -54.38 12.17 6.80
CA LEU A 345 -55.37 12.89 5.98
C LEU A 345 -55.76 14.25 6.61
N PRO A 346 -56.13 15.29 5.83
CA PRO A 346 -57.51 15.49 5.31
C PRO A 346 -57.57 16.16 3.90
N THR A 347 -58.67 16.39 3.14
CA THR A 347 -60.09 15.90 3.09
C THR A 347 -60.76 16.30 1.75
N GLN A 348 -61.91 15.67 1.42
CA GLN A 348 -63.06 16.17 0.61
C GLN A 348 -62.99 16.26 -0.95
N HIS A 349 -64.08 15.77 -1.55
CA HIS A 349 -64.60 15.87 -2.94
C HIS A 349 -65.57 17.09 -3.06
N PRO A 350 -66.28 17.43 -4.19
CA PRO A 350 -66.53 16.66 -5.43
C PRO A 350 -66.58 17.39 -6.81
N ASN A 351 -66.51 16.57 -7.88
CA ASN A 351 -67.14 16.62 -9.22
C ASN A 351 -67.61 17.94 -9.89
N ARG A 352 -67.24 18.10 -11.18
CA ARG A 352 -68.16 18.49 -12.28
C ARG A 352 -67.82 17.77 -13.60
N ARG A 353 -68.82 17.65 -14.50
CA ARG A 353 -68.84 16.77 -15.70
C ARG A 353 -68.43 17.53 -16.98
N GLY A 354 -68.00 16.82 -18.04
CA GLY A 354 -67.94 17.42 -19.40
C GLY A 354 -67.28 16.61 -20.53
N THR A 355 -68.02 15.68 -21.15
CA THR A 355 -67.91 15.24 -22.57
C THR A 355 -66.61 14.59 -23.11
N SER A 356 -66.68 13.96 -24.29
CA SER A 356 -65.85 12.81 -24.69
C SER A 356 -65.36 12.83 -26.15
N LEU A 357 -64.06 12.53 -26.35
CA LEU A 357 -63.45 11.78 -27.49
C LEU A 357 -63.54 12.40 -28.92
N PRO A 358 -62.59 12.14 -29.86
CA PRO A 358 -61.88 10.87 -30.05
C PRO A 358 -60.34 10.87 -30.06
N THR A 359 -59.82 9.78 -29.50
CA THR A 359 -58.61 9.01 -29.88
C THR A 359 -57.65 9.57 -30.92
N SER A 360 -56.45 9.93 -30.45
CA SER A 360 -55.20 9.49 -31.06
C SER A 360 -54.35 8.79 -29.99
N THR A 361 -53.61 7.73 -30.37
CA THR A 361 -52.84 6.88 -29.45
C THR A 361 -51.34 7.20 -29.52
N PRO A 362 -50.74 7.83 -28.51
CA PRO A 362 -49.29 7.84 -28.33
C PRO A 362 -48.85 6.53 -27.66
N LEU A 363 -47.70 5.99 -28.09
CA LEU A 363 -47.18 4.71 -27.61
C LEU A 363 -46.98 4.70 -26.08
N MET A 364 -47.21 3.54 -25.46
CA MET A 364 -46.84 3.30 -24.07
C MET A 364 -45.31 3.42 -23.88
N THR A 365 -44.85 4.55 -23.36
CA THR A 365 -43.46 4.69 -22.90
C THR A 365 -43.24 3.80 -21.67
N LYS A 366 -42.41 2.77 -21.83
CA LYS A 366 -41.99 1.89 -20.72
C LYS A 366 -41.48 2.72 -19.53
N PRO A 367 -41.72 2.28 -18.27
CA PRO A 367 -41.22 3.00 -17.09
C PRO A 367 -39.69 3.12 -17.14
N PRO A 368 -39.11 4.24 -16.68
CA PRO A 368 -37.69 4.51 -16.85
C PRO A 368 -36.83 3.45 -16.15
N GLN A 369 -35.94 2.81 -16.91
CA GLN A 369 -35.01 1.82 -16.37
C GLN A 369 -34.05 2.46 -15.36
N LYS A 370 -33.84 1.77 -14.24
CA LYS A 370 -33.06 2.25 -13.10
C LYS A 370 -31.56 2.16 -13.40
N MET A 371 -30.83 3.28 -13.28
CA MET A 371 -29.38 3.35 -13.49
C MET A 371 -28.57 2.71 -12.35
N ASN A 372 -27.50 2.00 -12.72
CA ASN A 372 -26.52 1.43 -11.80
C ASN A 372 -25.56 2.53 -11.27
N LEU A 373 -24.92 2.29 -10.12
CA LEU A 373 -23.85 3.11 -9.54
C LEU A 373 -22.73 3.44 -10.56
N ALA A 374 -22.40 2.49 -11.44
CA ALA A 374 -21.45 2.70 -12.53
C ALA A 374 -21.86 3.87 -13.46
N ASP A 375 -23.15 4.05 -13.73
CA ASP A 375 -23.67 5.12 -14.60
C ASP A 375 -23.84 6.45 -13.84
N GLN A 376 -24.10 6.38 -12.53
CA GLN A 376 -24.05 7.56 -11.66
C GLN A 376 -22.62 8.13 -11.58
N LEU A 377 -21.60 7.26 -11.53
CA LEU A 377 -20.19 7.66 -11.62
C LEU A 377 -19.82 8.20 -13.02
N LYS A 378 -20.43 7.71 -14.11
CA LYS A 378 -20.28 8.30 -15.46
C LYS A 378 -20.88 9.71 -15.53
N ARG A 379 -22.02 9.99 -14.90
CA ARG A 379 -22.63 11.34 -14.90
C ARG A 379 -21.78 12.41 -14.21
N GLY A 380 -20.86 12.03 -13.32
CA GLY A 380 -19.86 12.94 -12.75
C GLY A 380 -18.78 13.42 -13.75
N LYS A 381 -18.69 12.84 -14.95
CA LYS A 381 -17.65 13.15 -15.95
C LYS A 381 -17.82 14.52 -16.64
N SER A 382 -19.01 15.11 -16.66
CA SER A 382 -19.28 16.38 -17.38
C SER A 382 -18.58 17.61 -16.80
N LYS A 383 -17.83 17.47 -15.69
CA LYS A 383 -16.96 18.51 -15.10
C LYS A 383 -15.47 18.24 -15.30
N LEU A 384 -15.09 17.18 -16.03
CA LEU A 384 -13.70 16.88 -16.36
C LEU A 384 -13.32 17.61 -17.65
N ARG A 385 -12.11 18.16 -17.70
CA ARG A 385 -11.56 18.78 -18.91
C ARG A 385 -11.35 17.72 -19.99
N HIS A 386 -11.42 18.14 -21.25
CA HIS A 386 -11.08 17.33 -22.43
C HIS A 386 -9.81 16.50 -22.14
N THR A 387 -9.93 15.19 -22.27
CA THR A 387 -8.89 14.21 -21.92
C THR A 387 -8.96 13.09 -22.95
N GLN A 388 -7.91 12.96 -23.76
CA GLN A 388 -7.72 11.81 -24.64
C GLN A 388 -7.46 10.56 -23.79
N MET A 389 -8.07 9.43 -24.16
CA MET A 389 -7.88 8.16 -23.45
C MET A 389 -7.18 7.16 -24.38
N GLU A 390 -5.97 6.76 -24.02
CA GLU A 390 -5.37 5.54 -24.55
C GLU A 390 -6.11 4.32 -23.98
N VAL A 391 -6.70 3.53 -24.86
CA VAL A 391 -7.27 2.23 -24.54
C VAL A 391 -6.29 1.16 -25.00
N LYS A 392 -5.71 0.40 -24.06
CA LYS A 392 -4.87 -0.76 -24.39
C LYS A 392 -5.69 -2.04 -24.28
N THR A 393 -5.74 -2.84 -25.34
CA THR A 393 -6.35 -4.18 -25.32
C THR A 393 -5.43 -5.18 -24.60
N PRO A 394 -5.91 -6.38 -24.21
CA PRO A 394 -5.06 -7.44 -23.66
C PRO A 394 -3.88 -7.80 -24.56
N ASP A 395 -4.03 -7.63 -25.87
CA ASP A 395 -3.06 -7.98 -26.91
C ASP A 395 -2.02 -6.86 -27.17
N GLY A 396 -2.00 -5.81 -26.36
CA GLY A 396 -1.00 -4.74 -26.38
C GLY A 396 -1.26 -3.60 -27.37
N ILE A 397 -2.27 -3.71 -28.24
CA ILE A 397 -2.67 -2.64 -29.17
C ILE A 397 -3.18 -1.44 -28.38
N THR A 398 -2.65 -0.25 -28.70
CA THR A 398 -2.98 1.01 -28.02
C THR A 398 -3.77 1.90 -28.97
N THR A 399 -5.06 2.09 -28.70
CA THR A 399 -5.94 2.93 -29.52
C THR A 399 -6.25 4.23 -28.79
N THR A 400 -5.94 5.38 -29.41
CA THR A 400 -6.28 6.69 -28.86
C THR A 400 -7.74 7.01 -29.19
N GLN A 401 -8.60 7.00 -28.17
CA GLN A 401 -10.00 7.39 -28.30
C GLN A 401 -10.19 8.83 -27.81
N GLU A 402 -10.70 9.68 -28.70
CA GLU A 402 -11.11 11.03 -28.38
C GLU A 402 -12.60 11.04 -28.05
N LEU A 403 -12.94 11.44 -26.82
CA LEU A 403 -14.33 11.50 -26.35
C LEU A 403 -14.94 12.84 -26.72
N MET A 404 -15.94 12.82 -27.61
CA MET A 404 -16.65 14.00 -28.08
C MET A 404 -17.64 14.52 -27.03
N PRO A 405 -18.04 15.81 -27.08
CA PRO A 405 -18.89 16.43 -26.06
C PRO A 405 -20.29 15.78 -25.91
N ASP A 406 -20.77 15.10 -26.94
CA ASP A 406 -22.03 14.35 -26.97
C ASP A 406 -21.93 12.95 -26.32
N GLY A 407 -20.72 12.50 -25.97
CA GLY A 407 -20.44 11.19 -25.40
C GLY A 407 -20.10 10.10 -26.42
N THR A 408 -20.02 10.42 -27.71
CA THR A 408 -19.49 9.52 -28.74
C THR A 408 -17.96 9.46 -28.68
N THR A 409 -17.35 8.36 -29.13
CA THR A 409 -15.89 8.22 -29.24
C THR A 409 -15.47 8.18 -30.70
N LYS A 410 -14.46 9.00 -31.05
CA LYS A 410 -13.81 8.96 -32.36
C LYS A 410 -12.40 8.39 -32.18
N THR A 411 -12.08 7.35 -32.94
CA THR A 411 -10.73 6.80 -33.00
C THR A 411 -9.85 7.74 -33.80
N VAL A 412 -8.71 8.16 -33.23
CA VAL A 412 -7.75 9.05 -33.89
C VAL A 412 -6.42 8.32 -33.99
N SER A 413 -6.11 7.86 -35.21
CA SER A 413 -4.88 7.17 -35.67
C SER A 413 -4.50 5.84 -34.99
N ASP A 414 -4.30 4.82 -35.83
CA ASP A 414 -3.43 3.67 -35.51
C ASP A 414 -1.96 4.10 -35.68
N THR A 415 -1.31 4.49 -34.59
CA THR A 415 0.14 4.68 -34.56
C THR A 415 0.82 3.51 -33.88
N THR A 416 1.64 2.78 -34.64
CA THR A 416 2.44 1.62 -34.24
C THR A 416 3.43 1.95 -33.12
N ALA A 417 3.11 1.59 -31.88
CA ALA A 417 4.01 1.72 -30.72
C ALA A 417 3.85 0.57 -29.70
N THR A 418 4.88 -0.27 -29.71
CA THR A 418 5.31 -1.41 -28.85
C THR A 418 4.48 -1.81 -27.60
N PRO A 419 4.21 -3.12 -27.38
CA PRO A 419 3.52 -3.63 -26.19
C PRO A 419 4.25 -3.39 -24.86
N GLY A 420 3.50 -3.09 -23.80
CA GLY A 420 4.02 -3.00 -22.43
C GLY A 420 3.98 -4.35 -21.73
N ILE A 421 5.14 -4.84 -21.30
CA ILE A 421 5.38 -6.27 -21.10
C ILE A 421 5.11 -6.71 -19.65
N GLY A 422 4.35 -7.80 -19.47
CA GLY A 422 3.68 -8.19 -18.21
C GLY A 422 4.53 -8.81 -17.09
N TYR A 423 5.69 -8.24 -16.74
CA TYR A 423 6.58 -8.79 -15.69
C TYR A 423 7.33 -7.70 -14.88
N VAL A 424 8.13 -8.12 -13.90
CA VAL A 424 9.06 -7.25 -13.13
C VAL A 424 10.27 -6.87 -13.98
N VAL A 425 10.41 -5.64 -14.46
CA VAL A 425 11.74 -5.17 -14.90
C VAL A 425 12.60 -4.99 -13.64
N ASP A 426 13.59 -5.86 -13.44
CA ASP A 426 14.58 -5.64 -12.40
C ASP A 426 15.53 -4.53 -12.85
N LEU A 427 15.78 -3.56 -11.97
CA LEU A 427 16.65 -2.41 -12.20
C LEU A 427 17.81 -2.38 -11.18
N LYS A 428 18.08 -3.51 -10.53
CA LYS A 428 19.28 -3.70 -9.70
C LYS A 428 20.20 -4.67 -10.45
N PRO A 429 21.41 -4.25 -10.85
CA PRO A 429 22.35 -5.18 -11.48
C PRO A 429 22.72 -6.30 -10.50
N ASP A 430 22.47 -7.55 -10.90
CA ASP A 430 22.87 -8.77 -10.19
C ASP A 430 23.80 -9.61 -11.07
N LEU A 431 25.07 -9.22 -11.15
CA LEU A 431 26.13 -9.96 -11.87
C LEU A 431 26.51 -11.31 -11.22
N ARG A 432 25.84 -11.70 -10.12
CA ARG A 432 26.07 -12.99 -9.48
C ARG A 432 25.36 -14.09 -10.26
N TYR A 433 26.12 -15.04 -10.78
CA TYR A 433 25.62 -16.29 -11.34
C TYR A 433 25.89 -17.46 -10.39
N CYS A 434 25.34 -18.63 -10.67
CA CYS A 434 25.84 -19.89 -10.09
C CYS A 434 25.94 -20.98 -11.15
N LEU A 435 26.93 -21.86 -11.00
CA LEU A 435 27.08 -23.08 -11.78
C LEU A 435 26.29 -24.19 -11.07
N VAL A 436 25.13 -24.57 -11.61
CA VAL A 436 24.22 -25.54 -10.96
C VAL A 436 24.75 -26.96 -11.11
N LEU A 437 25.30 -27.27 -12.27
CA LEU A 437 25.99 -28.51 -12.65
C LEU A 437 27.15 -28.15 -13.60
N PRO A 438 28.13 -29.04 -13.85
CA PRO A 438 29.11 -28.84 -14.90
C PRO A 438 28.43 -28.47 -16.23
N GLY A 439 28.81 -27.32 -16.80
CA GLY A 439 28.19 -26.80 -18.03
C GLY A 439 26.80 -26.15 -17.88
N VAL A 440 26.16 -26.10 -16.70
CA VAL A 440 24.82 -25.49 -16.53
C VAL A 440 24.87 -24.29 -15.58
N MET A 441 24.68 -23.08 -16.10
CA MET A 441 24.69 -21.82 -15.33
C MET A 441 23.29 -21.22 -15.16
N LEU A 442 23.07 -20.58 -14.02
CA LEU A 442 21.87 -19.79 -13.69
C LEU A 442 22.25 -18.32 -13.46
N GLY A 443 21.59 -17.40 -14.17
CA GLY A 443 21.85 -15.96 -14.05
C GLY A 443 20.62 -15.05 -14.18
N SER A 444 20.87 -13.76 -13.95
CA SER A 444 20.00 -12.63 -14.28
C SER A 444 20.18 -12.19 -15.75
N GLN A 445 19.45 -11.16 -16.18
CA GLN A 445 19.72 -10.49 -17.46
C GLN A 445 21.11 -9.83 -17.45
N ASP A 446 21.58 -9.34 -16.30
CA ASP A 446 22.85 -8.61 -16.19
C ASP A 446 24.02 -9.58 -16.41
N VAL A 447 23.92 -10.82 -15.92
CA VAL A 447 24.85 -11.92 -16.23
C VAL A 447 24.87 -12.25 -17.73
N ALA A 448 23.70 -12.23 -18.38
CA ALA A 448 23.60 -12.49 -19.83
C ALA A 448 24.04 -11.30 -20.71
N HIS A 449 24.25 -10.13 -20.09
CA HIS A 449 24.69 -8.89 -20.74
C HIS A 449 26.17 -8.56 -20.43
N ASP A 450 26.84 -9.36 -19.61
CA ASP A 450 28.25 -9.23 -19.25
C ASP A 450 29.13 -10.21 -20.06
N LEU A 451 29.83 -9.68 -21.07
CA LEU A 451 30.64 -10.49 -21.98
C LEU A 451 31.84 -11.17 -21.28
N ASP A 452 32.39 -10.54 -20.24
CA ASP A 452 33.55 -11.06 -19.52
C ASP A 452 33.13 -12.28 -18.70
N ILE A 453 31.99 -12.22 -18.02
CA ILE A 453 31.39 -13.37 -17.33
C ILE A 453 31.10 -14.52 -18.31
N LEU A 454 30.47 -14.24 -19.45
CA LEU A 454 30.14 -15.26 -20.44
C LEU A 454 31.39 -15.94 -21.01
N THR A 455 32.42 -15.16 -21.33
CA THR A 455 33.68 -15.66 -21.90
C THR A 455 34.51 -16.41 -20.86
N HIS A 456 34.60 -15.90 -19.62
CA HIS A 456 35.34 -16.53 -18.52
C HIS A 456 34.79 -17.93 -18.18
N ASN A 457 33.45 -18.08 -18.20
CA ASN A 457 32.79 -19.36 -17.94
C ASN A 457 32.63 -20.25 -19.19
N LYS A 458 33.19 -19.84 -20.34
CA LYS A 458 33.13 -20.58 -21.61
C LYS A 458 31.70 -20.91 -22.05
N VAL A 459 30.78 -19.97 -21.87
CA VAL A 459 29.39 -20.12 -22.33
C VAL A 459 29.39 -20.28 -23.85
N THR A 460 28.59 -21.22 -24.34
CA THR A 460 28.37 -21.46 -25.78
C THR A 460 26.91 -21.25 -26.17
N HIS A 461 25.97 -21.50 -25.25
CA HIS A 461 24.53 -21.34 -25.48
C HIS A 461 23.89 -20.48 -24.38
N ILE A 462 22.87 -19.69 -24.75
CA ILE A 462 22.14 -18.84 -23.82
C ILE A 462 20.64 -19.04 -24.01
N ILE A 463 19.96 -19.55 -22.99
CA ILE A 463 18.51 -19.68 -22.93
C ILE A 463 17.93 -18.45 -22.22
N ASN A 464 17.34 -17.56 -23.01
CA ASN A 464 16.66 -16.35 -22.55
C ASN A 464 15.18 -16.66 -22.28
N VAL A 465 14.84 -16.87 -21.00
CA VAL A 465 13.47 -17.09 -20.52
C VAL A 465 12.88 -15.80 -19.92
N ALA A 466 13.48 -14.64 -20.25
CA ALA A 466 12.88 -13.35 -19.93
C ALA A 466 11.80 -12.99 -20.95
N THR A 467 10.95 -12.05 -20.59
CA THR A 467 10.15 -11.30 -21.54
C THR A 467 10.87 -9.96 -21.74
N GLY A 468 10.87 -9.39 -22.94
CA GLY A 468 11.38 -8.02 -23.16
C GLY A 468 12.86 -7.76 -22.80
N VAL A 469 13.71 -8.78 -22.82
CA VAL A 469 15.17 -8.64 -22.72
C VAL A 469 15.77 -9.03 -24.05
N MET A 470 16.49 -8.10 -24.68
CA MET A 470 17.23 -8.37 -25.91
C MET A 470 18.48 -9.21 -25.65
N ASN A 471 18.84 -10.01 -26.64
CA ASN A 471 20.12 -10.71 -26.69
C ASN A 471 21.19 -9.71 -27.20
N LEU A 472 22.33 -9.60 -26.53
CA LEU A 472 23.36 -8.60 -26.90
C LEU A 472 24.50 -9.15 -27.77
N PHE A 473 24.67 -10.48 -27.81
CA PHE A 473 25.87 -11.11 -28.34
C PHE A 473 25.55 -12.28 -29.29
N GLU A 474 24.51 -12.13 -30.12
CA GLU A 474 24.00 -13.21 -31.00
C GLU A 474 25.03 -13.72 -32.02
N GLU A 475 26.06 -12.92 -32.35
CA GLU A 475 27.18 -13.34 -33.19
C GLU A 475 28.26 -14.17 -32.46
N LYS A 476 28.17 -14.32 -31.13
CA LYS A 476 29.16 -15.03 -30.29
C LYS A 476 28.63 -16.25 -29.55
N PHE A 477 27.31 -16.31 -29.29
CA PHE A 477 26.69 -17.41 -28.54
C PHE A 477 25.40 -17.85 -29.23
N ILE A 478 25.05 -19.13 -29.09
CA ILE A 478 23.81 -19.69 -29.63
C ILE A 478 22.66 -19.33 -28.69
N TYR A 479 21.83 -18.37 -29.08
CA TYR A 479 20.67 -17.96 -28.29
C TYR A 479 19.42 -18.79 -28.62
N LYS A 480 18.65 -19.11 -27.57
CA LYS A 480 17.25 -19.54 -27.69
C LYS A 480 16.40 -18.68 -26.76
N THR A 481 15.37 -18.04 -27.31
CA THR A 481 14.51 -17.11 -26.57
C THR A 481 13.11 -17.69 -26.40
N PHE A 482 12.59 -17.67 -25.18
CA PHE A 482 11.24 -18.09 -24.81
C PHE A 482 10.58 -17.00 -23.98
N GLU A 483 9.65 -16.26 -24.59
CA GLU A 483 8.93 -15.17 -23.92
C GLU A 483 7.95 -15.70 -22.84
N SER A 484 8.47 -15.90 -21.63
CA SER A 484 7.70 -16.40 -20.50
C SER A 484 7.33 -15.29 -19.52
N TYR A 485 6.08 -15.26 -19.05
CA TYR A 485 5.60 -14.29 -18.05
C TYR A 485 5.72 -14.87 -16.63
N ASP A 486 6.31 -14.11 -15.69
CA ASP A 486 6.48 -14.56 -14.29
C ASP A 486 5.21 -14.36 -13.45
N ILE A 487 4.15 -15.06 -13.84
CA ILE A 487 2.84 -15.07 -13.16
C ILE A 487 2.37 -16.52 -12.97
N PRO A 488 1.66 -16.85 -11.87
CA PRO A 488 1.21 -18.22 -11.59
C PRO A 488 0.32 -18.85 -12.67
N THR A 489 -0.37 -18.03 -13.48
CA THR A 489 -1.27 -18.50 -14.53
C THR A 489 -0.60 -18.73 -15.87
N HIS A 490 0.70 -18.44 -16.01
CA HIS A 490 1.42 -18.65 -17.27
C HIS A 490 1.94 -20.09 -17.35
N ARG A 491 1.75 -20.72 -18.51
CA ARG A 491 2.15 -22.11 -18.77
C ARG A 491 3.62 -22.18 -19.22
N ILE A 492 4.53 -22.20 -18.26
CA ILE A 492 5.96 -22.40 -18.51
C ILE A 492 6.29 -23.89 -18.76
N ILE A 493 5.42 -24.82 -18.32
CA ILE A 493 5.56 -26.26 -18.59
C ILE A 493 5.62 -26.59 -20.08
N ASP A 494 4.98 -25.77 -20.93
CA ASP A 494 4.89 -25.99 -22.38
C ASP A 494 6.24 -25.81 -23.10
N ILE A 495 7.26 -25.23 -22.44
CA ILE A 495 8.63 -25.09 -22.97
C ILE A 495 9.68 -25.96 -22.24
N PHE A 496 9.26 -26.81 -21.28
CA PHE A 496 10.20 -27.60 -20.48
C PHE A 496 11.03 -28.56 -21.32
N ASP A 497 10.39 -29.41 -22.13
CA ASP A 497 11.09 -30.45 -22.90
C ASP A 497 12.11 -29.89 -23.88
N GLU A 498 11.77 -28.81 -24.59
CA GLU A 498 12.67 -28.13 -25.53
C GLU A 498 13.86 -27.48 -24.81
N CYS A 499 13.62 -26.82 -23.66
CA CYS A 499 14.71 -26.26 -22.85
C CYS A 499 15.64 -27.35 -22.30
N CYS A 500 15.08 -28.45 -21.80
CA CYS A 500 15.84 -29.58 -21.28
C CYS A 500 16.74 -30.20 -22.35
N GLU A 501 16.23 -30.38 -23.57
CA GLU A 501 16.98 -30.96 -24.68
C GLU A 501 18.15 -30.06 -25.12
N ILE A 502 17.95 -28.75 -25.18
CA ILE A 502 19.01 -27.78 -25.48
C ILE A 502 20.10 -27.83 -24.41
N ILE A 503 19.72 -27.87 -23.12
CA ILE A 503 20.68 -27.99 -22.01
C ILE A 503 21.45 -29.30 -22.12
N HIS A 504 20.77 -30.43 -22.37
CA HIS A 504 21.38 -31.75 -22.49
C HIS A 504 22.36 -31.84 -23.67
N THR A 505 21.95 -31.42 -24.87
CA THR A 505 22.79 -31.46 -26.08
C THR A 505 24.02 -30.57 -25.97
N ALA A 506 23.85 -29.33 -25.49
CA ALA A 506 24.96 -28.39 -25.37
C ALA A 506 25.97 -28.77 -24.27
N THR A 507 25.52 -29.39 -23.18
CA THR A 507 26.43 -29.90 -22.14
C THR A 507 27.12 -31.20 -22.54
N SER A 508 26.43 -32.10 -23.25
CA SER A 508 27.00 -33.36 -23.75
C SER A 508 28.11 -33.14 -24.81
N THR A 509 28.07 -32.01 -25.50
CA THR A 509 29.12 -31.57 -26.44
C THR A 509 30.27 -30.80 -25.76
N GLY A 510 30.30 -30.75 -24.43
CA GLY A 510 31.33 -30.05 -23.64
C GLY A 510 31.16 -28.53 -23.57
N GLY A 511 30.04 -27.99 -24.08
CA GLY A 511 29.69 -26.58 -23.97
C GLY A 511 29.11 -26.19 -22.61
N CYS A 512 28.90 -24.88 -22.42
CA CYS A 512 28.23 -24.35 -21.24
C CYS A 512 27.00 -23.52 -21.62
N VAL A 513 25.90 -23.75 -20.90
CA VAL A 513 24.59 -23.13 -21.12
C VAL A 513 24.26 -22.19 -19.98
N LEU A 514 24.02 -20.91 -20.29
CA LEU A 514 23.42 -19.97 -19.36
C LEU A 514 21.90 -19.97 -19.53
N VAL A 515 21.16 -20.34 -18.48
CA VAL A 515 19.71 -20.12 -18.42
C VAL A 515 19.43 -18.87 -17.59
N HIS A 516 18.83 -17.86 -18.20
CA HIS A 516 18.50 -16.62 -17.52
C HIS A 516 17.05 -16.19 -17.71
N CYS A 517 16.60 -15.31 -16.82
CA CYS A 517 15.43 -14.46 -17.02
C CYS A 517 15.83 -13.05 -16.56
N ASN A 518 14.91 -12.15 -16.22
CA ASN A 518 15.31 -10.83 -15.72
C ASN A 518 16.17 -10.88 -14.45
N ALA A 519 15.76 -11.63 -13.42
CA ALA A 519 16.42 -11.64 -12.10
C ALA A 519 17.12 -12.96 -11.72
N GLY A 520 16.95 -14.03 -12.50
CA GLY A 520 17.48 -15.36 -12.14
C GLY A 520 16.88 -15.96 -10.86
N VAL A 521 15.57 -15.76 -10.64
CA VAL A 521 14.87 -16.15 -9.38
C VAL A 521 13.74 -17.15 -9.59
N SER A 522 12.96 -17.00 -10.66
CA SER A 522 11.71 -17.76 -10.89
C SER A 522 11.78 -18.54 -12.20
N ARG A 523 11.40 -17.95 -13.35
CA ARG A 523 11.38 -18.60 -14.69
C ARG A 523 12.61 -19.47 -15.00
N SER A 524 13.83 -18.91 -14.99
CA SER A 524 15.06 -19.68 -15.29
C SER A 524 15.39 -20.73 -14.22
N THR A 525 15.07 -20.48 -12.95
CA THR A 525 15.14 -21.51 -11.89
C THR A 525 14.17 -22.66 -12.17
N THR A 526 12.95 -22.38 -12.63
CA THR A 526 11.96 -23.39 -13.00
C THR A 526 12.44 -24.24 -14.18
N ILE A 527 13.05 -23.63 -15.20
CA ILE A 527 13.63 -24.39 -16.33
C ILE A 527 14.77 -25.31 -15.87
N ILE A 528 15.69 -24.83 -15.04
CA ILE A 528 16.76 -25.70 -14.49
C ILE A 528 16.19 -26.78 -13.58
N ALA A 529 15.14 -26.49 -12.81
CA ALA A 529 14.46 -27.49 -11.99
C ALA A 529 13.80 -28.58 -12.85
N ALA A 530 13.16 -28.21 -13.98
CA ALA A 530 12.61 -29.17 -14.93
C ALA A 530 13.72 -30.06 -15.54
N PHE A 531 14.88 -29.49 -15.87
CA PHE A 531 16.05 -30.24 -16.33
C PHE A 531 16.57 -31.24 -15.28
N LEU A 532 16.68 -30.83 -14.02
CA LEU A 532 17.07 -31.72 -12.91
C LEU A 532 16.05 -32.84 -12.67
N ILE A 533 14.76 -32.56 -12.82
CA ILE A 533 13.71 -33.58 -12.74
C ILE A 533 13.85 -34.58 -13.89
N LYS A 534 14.05 -34.12 -15.14
CA LYS A 534 14.09 -34.98 -16.34
C LYS A 534 15.37 -35.81 -16.47
N HIS A 535 16.55 -35.21 -16.23
CA HIS A 535 17.84 -35.84 -16.51
C HIS A 535 18.62 -36.28 -15.26
N HIS A 536 18.19 -35.89 -14.05
CA HIS A 536 18.85 -36.26 -12.80
C HIS A 536 17.92 -36.96 -11.78
N ASN A 537 16.72 -37.37 -12.21
CA ASN A 537 15.73 -38.13 -11.40
C ASN A 537 15.37 -37.48 -10.05
N MET A 538 15.51 -36.17 -9.93
CA MET A 538 15.15 -35.44 -8.71
C MET A 538 13.64 -35.20 -8.66
N ASN A 539 13.04 -35.24 -7.47
CA ASN A 539 11.69 -34.70 -7.30
C ASN A 539 11.70 -33.15 -7.26
N PRO A 540 10.56 -32.46 -7.43
CA PRO A 540 10.52 -31.00 -7.49
C PRO A 540 11.04 -30.28 -6.24
N SER A 541 10.95 -30.92 -5.06
CA SER A 541 11.45 -30.34 -3.80
C SER A 541 12.97 -30.44 -3.70
N GLU A 542 13.53 -31.57 -4.09
CA GLU A 542 14.99 -31.81 -4.20
C GLU A 542 15.63 -30.87 -5.22
N ALA A 543 15.09 -30.81 -6.44
CA ALA A 543 15.60 -29.95 -7.51
C ALA A 543 15.69 -28.48 -7.08
N ILE A 544 14.65 -27.96 -6.42
CA ILE A 544 14.65 -26.57 -5.92
C ILE A 544 15.57 -26.39 -4.72
N THR A 545 15.75 -27.40 -3.87
CA THR A 545 16.68 -27.34 -2.73
C THR A 545 18.13 -27.34 -3.21
N PHE A 546 18.49 -28.20 -4.16
CA PHE A 546 19.80 -28.28 -4.81
C PHE A 546 20.21 -26.99 -5.54
N ILE A 547 19.24 -26.27 -6.14
CA ILE A 547 19.51 -24.95 -6.73
C ILE A 547 19.64 -23.88 -5.62
N LYS A 548 18.83 -23.94 -4.55
CA LYS A 548 18.91 -22.99 -3.42
C LYS A 548 20.26 -23.04 -2.69
N GLU A 549 20.85 -24.21 -2.50
CA GLU A 549 22.19 -24.35 -1.90
C GLU A 549 23.24 -23.51 -2.64
N LYS A 550 23.10 -23.40 -3.97
CA LYS A 550 24.01 -22.64 -4.85
C LYS A 550 23.56 -21.19 -5.08
N ARG A 551 22.26 -20.89 -4.94
CA ARG A 551 21.68 -19.55 -5.10
C ARG A 551 20.53 -19.36 -4.09
N PRO A 552 20.80 -18.97 -2.84
CA PRO A 552 19.83 -19.03 -1.72
C PRO A 552 18.53 -18.23 -1.89
N PHE A 553 18.49 -17.30 -2.86
CA PHE A 553 17.36 -16.42 -3.11
C PHE A 553 16.48 -16.87 -4.30
N VAL A 554 16.70 -18.05 -4.88
CA VAL A 554 15.78 -18.59 -5.89
C VAL A 554 14.43 -18.95 -5.26
N LYS A 555 13.37 -18.64 -6.00
CA LYS A 555 11.98 -18.83 -5.60
C LYS A 555 11.07 -18.78 -6.82
N PRO A 556 10.79 -19.93 -7.47
CA PRO A 556 9.68 -20.05 -8.40
C PRO A 556 8.38 -19.53 -7.80
N ASN A 557 7.49 -18.98 -8.64
CA ASN A 557 6.14 -18.67 -8.24
C ASN A 557 5.31 -19.96 -7.98
N SER A 558 4.15 -19.84 -7.33
CA SER A 558 3.36 -21.02 -6.92
C SER A 558 2.87 -21.87 -8.10
N GLY A 559 2.39 -21.23 -9.17
CA GLY A 559 1.91 -21.94 -10.35
C GLY A 559 3.03 -22.65 -11.13
N PHE A 560 4.27 -22.15 -11.02
CA PHE A 560 5.45 -22.85 -11.55
C PHE A 560 5.86 -24.05 -10.68
N MET A 561 5.68 -23.99 -9.36
CA MET A 561 5.86 -25.16 -8.50
C MET A 561 4.80 -26.23 -8.78
N GLU A 562 3.53 -25.83 -8.98
CA GLU A 562 2.45 -26.73 -9.40
C GLU A 562 2.77 -27.39 -10.76
N GLN A 563 3.29 -26.64 -11.73
CA GLN A 563 3.73 -27.16 -13.02
C GLN A 563 4.97 -28.09 -12.94
N LEU A 564 5.91 -27.87 -12.01
CA LEU A 564 7.02 -28.81 -11.78
C LEU A 564 6.51 -30.14 -11.18
N ILE A 565 5.50 -30.09 -10.32
CA ILE A 565 4.84 -31.28 -9.75
C ILE A 565 4.08 -32.02 -10.86
N GLU A 566 3.32 -31.31 -11.70
CA GLU A 566 2.64 -31.87 -12.86
C GLU A 566 3.65 -32.55 -13.82
N TYR A 567 4.76 -31.89 -14.12
CA TYR A 567 5.79 -32.43 -15.02
C TYR A 567 6.49 -33.67 -14.46
N HIS A 568 6.85 -33.67 -13.16
CA HIS A 568 7.40 -34.86 -12.50
C HIS A 568 6.41 -36.04 -12.48
N ALA A 569 5.12 -35.76 -12.28
CA ALA A 569 4.10 -36.80 -12.34
C ALA A 569 3.97 -37.40 -13.75
N ARG A 570 4.02 -36.58 -14.82
CA ARG A 570 4.03 -37.08 -16.21
C ARG A 570 5.22 -37.98 -16.50
N LEU A 571 6.42 -37.63 -16.01
CA LEU A 571 7.65 -38.40 -16.21
C LEU A 571 7.76 -39.67 -15.36
N THR A 572 6.91 -39.85 -14.34
CA THR A 572 6.87 -41.05 -13.49
C THR A 572 5.69 -41.98 -13.79
N GLN A 573 4.77 -41.57 -14.67
CA GLN A 573 3.56 -42.33 -15.05
C GLN A 573 3.55 -42.78 -16.52
N GLY A 574 4.59 -42.44 -17.29
CA GLY A 574 4.88 -42.97 -18.63
C GLY A 574 6.18 -43.75 -18.64
#